data_AF-A0AAD9KA04-F1
#
_entry.id   AF-A0AAD9KA04-F1
#
_cell.length_a   1.000
_cell.length_b   1.000
_cell.length_c   1.000
_cell.angle_alpha   90.00
_cell.angle_beta   90.00
_cell.angle_gamma   90.00
#
_symmetry.space_group_name_H-M   'P 1'
#
loop_
_entity.id
_entity.type
_entity.pdbx_description
1 polymer ?
#
loop_
_entity_poly.entity_id
_entity_poly.type
_entity_poly.pdbx_seq_one_letter_code
_entity_poly.pdbx_strand_id
1 'polypeptide(L)'
;MHQHVDEPTRFRFGQKPSLIDLVISSKEELVSDITYLEPLGKSDHLCLSFNINTEPETINNSQQRTRMEKGDHTRLEYIIQSISWEENTKDVNIEETWDYFKYQHDKAVDMCIPKYTAKTTEWRRPFWMTGKAIKACKKKYWAWKRYRNTGRDEDYERYCRKRNLAQHLKRFRKTYC
;
A
#
# COMPACT_ATOMS: atom_id res chain seq x y z
N MET A 1 24.94 2.84 15.71
CA MET A 1 23.92 1.79 15.46
C MET A 1 22.94 1.89 16.61
N HIS A 2 21.66 2.10 16.33
CA HIS A 2 20.63 2.41 17.33
C HIS A 2 19.54 1.35 17.26
N GLN A 3 19.24 0.70 18.39
CA GLN A 3 18.11 -0.22 18.55
C GLN A 3 16.95 0.57 19.17
N HIS A 4 15.78 0.50 18.56
CA HIS A 4 14.64 1.33 18.97
C HIS A 4 13.55 0.60 19.75
N VAL A 5 13.60 -0.74 19.78
CA VAL A 5 12.64 -1.55 20.53
C VAL A 5 13.16 -1.75 21.94
N ASP A 6 12.34 -1.41 22.93
CA ASP A 6 12.66 -1.44 24.36
C ASP A 6 11.67 -2.27 25.19
N GLU A 7 10.55 -2.67 24.60
CA GLU A 7 9.55 -3.50 25.25
C GLU A 7 9.58 -4.96 24.76
N PRO A 8 9.11 -5.93 25.57
CA PRO A 8 8.87 -7.29 25.09
C PRO A 8 7.97 -7.29 23.86
N THR A 9 8.34 -8.08 22.85
CA THR A 9 7.61 -8.21 21.58
C THR A 9 6.96 -9.57 21.42
N ARG A 10 7.33 -10.56 22.25
CA ARG A 10 6.69 -11.87 22.28
C ARG A 10 5.98 -12.10 23.61
N PHE A 11 4.70 -12.50 23.50
CA PHE A 11 3.80 -12.84 24.60
C PHE A 11 3.14 -14.19 24.32
N ARG A 12 3.69 -15.24 24.92
CA ARG A 12 3.11 -16.59 24.87
C ARG A 12 2.49 -16.91 26.23
N PHE A 13 1.27 -17.47 26.21
CA PHE A 13 0.56 -17.85 27.42
C PHE A 13 1.39 -18.82 28.27
N GLY A 14 1.46 -18.59 29.58
CA GLY A 14 2.27 -19.38 30.51
C GLY A 14 3.79 -19.19 30.38
N GLN A 15 4.26 -18.20 29.60
CA GLN A 15 5.67 -17.89 29.45
C GLN A 15 5.95 -16.43 29.81
N LYS A 16 7.16 -16.17 30.31
CA LYS A 16 7.63 -14.81 30.55
C LYS A 16 7.76 -14.08 29.20
N PRO A 17 7.24 -12.84 29.07
CA PRO A 17 7.42 -12.06 27.85
C PRO A 17 8.91 -11.82 27.52
N SER A 18 9.25 -11.81 26.24
CA SER A 18 10.62 -11.62 25.76
C SER A 18 10.70 -10.60 24.63
N LEU A 19 11.79 -9.84 24.59
CA LEU A 19 12.13 -8.91 23.51
C LEU A 19 12.97 -9.68 22.49
N ILE A 20 12.41 -9.94 21.31
CA ILE A 20 13.07 -10.74 20.27
C ILE A 20 12.90 -10.17 18.85
N ASP A 21 12.02 -9.18 18.68
CA ASP A 21 11.85 -8.45 17.44
C ASP A 21 12.56 -7.09 17.59
N LEU A 22 13.52 -6.80 16.73
CA LEU A 22 14.37 -5.60 16.82
C LEU A 22 14.12 -4.67 15.64
N VAL A 23 14.19 -3.37 15.90
CA VAL A 23 14.28 -2.33 14.87
C VAL A 23 15.61 -1.62 15.07
N ILE A 24 16.49 -1.68 14.07
CA ILE A 24 17.87 -1.18 14.13
C ILE A 24 18.10 -0.20 13.00
N SER A 25 18.73 0.94 13.28
CA SER A 25 19.11 1.94 12.27
C SER A 25 20.54 2.45 12.46
N SER A 26 21.07 3.12 11.44
CA SER A 26 22.36 3.80 11.49
C SER A 26 22.31 5.06 12.36
N LYS A 27 21.25 5.88 12.21
CA LYS A 27 20.99 7.13 12.94
C LYS A 27 19.70 7.02 13.75
N GLU A 28 19.68 7.63 14.92
CA GLU A 28 18.54 7.55 15.85
C GLU A 28 17.29 8.22 15.26
N GLU A 29 17.44 9.32 14.54
CA GLU A 29 16.32 10.11 14.03
C GLU A 29 15.57 9.43 12.87
N LEU A 30 16.10 8.34 12.30
CA LEU A 30 15.49 7.63 11.17
C LEU A 30 14.21 6.89 11.55
N VAL A 31 14.02 6.54 12.82
CA VAL A 31 12.87 5.77 13.28
C VAL A 31 12.16 6.56 14.37
N SER A 32 10.84 6.69 14.27
CA SER A 32 10.04 7.39 15.26
C SER A 32 8.67 6.72 15.46
N ASP A 33 7.94 7.14 16.50
CA ASP A 33 6.57 6.73 16.80
C ASP A 33 6.34 5.21 16.89
N ILE A 34 7.28 4.48 17.50
CA ILE A 34 7.14 3.03 17.68
C ILE A 34 5.93 2.74 18.56
N THR A 35 5.02 1.94 18.00
CA THR A 35 3.79 1.50 18.64
C THR A 35 3.74 -0.02 18.66
N TYR A 36 3.50 -0.57 19.85
CA TYR A 36 3.33 -2.00 20.11
C TYR A 36 1.85 -2.40 20.00
N LEU A 37 1.46 -2.95 18.86
CA LEU A 37 0.08 -3.37 18.59
C LEU A 37 -0.17 -4.83 18.99
N GLU A 38 -1.44 -5.20 19.11
CA GLU A 38 -1.82 -6.56 19.46
C GLU A 38 -1.35 -7.60 18.44
N PRO A 39 -1.12 -8.87 18.86
CA PRO A 39 -0.70 -9.92 17.94
C PRO A 39 -1.67 -10.13 16.78
N LEU A 40 -1.09 -10.48 15.63
CA LEU A 40 -1.86 -10.85 14.45
C LEU A 40 -2.42 -12.27 14.61
N GLY A 41 -3.73 -12.35 14.83
CA GLY A 41 -4.42 -13.63 14.95
C GLY A 41 -3.94 -14.43 16.17
N LYS A 42 -3.40 -15.63 15.94
CA LYS A 42 -2.91 -16.52 17.00
C LYS A 42 -1.40 -16.41 17.23
N SER A 43 -0.71 -15.49 16.55
CA SER A 43 0.71 -15.22 16.80
C SER A 43 0.94 -14.89 18.28
N ASP A 44 2.08 -15.30 18.82
CA ASP A 44 2.62 -14.83 20.09
C ASP A 44 3.52 -13.60 19.93
N HIS A 45 3.86 -13.18 18.70
CA HIS A 45 4.56 -11.93 18.42
C HIS A 45 3.60 -10.76 18.24
N LEU A 46 3.97 -9.61 18.80
CA LEU A 46 3.32 -8.33 18.60
C LEU A 46 3.54 -7.80 17.19
N CYS A 47 2.67 -6.89 16.78
CA CYS A 47 2.88 -6.12 15.57
C CYS A 47 3.50 -4.78 15.94
N LEU A 48 4.67 -4.48 15.38
CA LEU A 48 5.31 -3.16 15.52
C LEU A 48 4.84 -2.26 14.37
N SER A 49 4.48 -1.03 14.72
CA SER A 49 4.19 0.04 13.76
C SER A 49 5.06 1.23 14.11
N PHE A 50 5.76 1.79 13.14
CA PHE A 50 6.67 2.91 13.34
C PHE A 50 6.82 3.71 12.05
N ASN A 51 7.29 4.94 12.18
CA ASN A 51 7.57 5.83 11.08
C ASN A 51 9.06 5.75 10.72
N ILE A 52 9.36 5.74 9.42
CA ILE A 52 10.72 5.92 8.92
C ILE A 52 10.83 7.35 8.42
N ASN A 53 11.70 8.13 9.05
CA ASN A 53 11.92 9.53 8.71
C ASN A 53 12.95 9.58 7.58
N THR A 54 12.45 9.71 6.36
CA THR A 54 13.29 9.93 5.18
C THR A 54 12.78 11.15 4.43
N GLU A 55 13.66 11.81 3.69
CA GLU A 55 13.21 12.76 2.70
C GLU A 55 12.38 12.00 1.65
N PRO A 56 11.14 12.43 1.38
CA PRO A 56 10.36 11.80 0.33
C PRO A 56 11.01 12.16 -1.01
N GLU A 57 11.58 11.16 -1.69
CA GLU A 57 11.63 11.27 -3.14
C GLU A 57 10.17 11.30 -3.62
N THR A 58 9.70 12.46 -4.03
CA THR A 58 8.40 12.60 -4.69
C THR A 58 8.46 11.89 -6.03
N ILE A 59 8.35 10.57 -6.01
CA ILE A 59 8.02 9.80 -7.20
C ILE A 59 6.55 10.10 -7.44
N ASN A 60 6.28 11.08 -8.31
CA ASN A 60 4.95 11.35 -8.82
C ASN A 60 4.47 10.11 -9.60
N ASN A 61 3.96 9.11 -8.89
CA ASN A 61 3.36 7.89 -9.43
C ASN A 61 2.00 8.16 -10.10
N SER A 62 1.65 9.43 -10.28
CA SER A 62 0.55 9.85 -11.15
C SER A 62 0.96 9.57 -12.60
N GLN A 63 0.91 8.30 -12.99
CA GLN A 63 1.04 7.94 -14.40
C GLN A 63 -0.15 8.57 -15.13
N GLN A 64 0.15 9.55 -15.99
CA GLN A 64 -0.80 9.97 -17.00
C GLN A 64 -1.06 8.77 -17.91
N ARG A 65 -2.33 8.41 -18.05
CA ARG A 65 -2.76 7.34 -18.93
C ARG A 65 -3.51 7.96 -20.11
N THR A 66 -3.28 7.44 -21.30
CA THR A 66 -4.06 7.80 -22.48
C THR A 66 -5.39 7.06 -22.45
N ARG A 67 -6.46 7.72 -22.88
CA ARG A 67 -7.78 7.12 -23.00
C ARG A 67 -8.03 6.77 -24.46
N MET A 68 -7.38 5.70 -24.93
CA MET A 68 -7.41 5.29 -26.35
C MET A 68 -8.84 5.18 -26.89
N GLU A 69 -9.78 4.63 -26.11
CA GLU A 69 -11.20 4.50 -26.48
C GLU A 69 -11.93 5.83 -26.76
N LYS A 70 -11.38 6.97 -26.30
CA LYS A 70 -11.96 8.30 -26.48
C LYS A 70 -11.12 9.19 -27.40
N GLY A 71 -10.16 8.62 -28.11
CA GLY A 71 -9.33 9.34 -29.05
C GLY A 71 -10.11 9.73 -30.32
N ASP A 72 -9.76 10.85 -30.90
CA ASP A 72 -10.17 11.20 -32.26
C ASP A 72 -9.29 10.44 -33.26
N HIS A 73 -9.68 9.20 -33.55
CA HIS A 73 -8.92 8.32 -34.43
C HIS A 73 -8.90 8.79 -35.88
N THR A 74 -9.95 9.46 -36.34
CA THR A 74 -10.01 10.03 -37.70
C THR A 74 -8.96 11.13 -37.86
N ARG A 75 -8.83 12.01 -36.87
CA ARG A 75 -7.78 13.03 -36.86
C ARG A 75 -6.38 12.43 -36.71
N LEU A 76 -6.23 11.40 -35.88
CA LEU A 76 -4.96 10.68 -35.72
C LEU A 76 -4.49 10.10 -37.06
N GLU A 77 -5.39 9.41 -37.77
CA GLU A 77 -5.12 8.84 -39.08
C GLU A 77 -4.74 9.91 -40.10
N TYR A 78 -5.48 11.02 -40.16
CA TYR A 78 -5.16 12.16 -41.03
C TYR A 78 -3.75 12.71 -40.78
N ILE A 79 -3.37 12.91 -39.51
CA ILE A 79 -2.04 13.42 -39.17
C ILE A 79 -0.95 12.44 -39.62
N ILE A 80 -1.11 11.14 -39.35
CA ILE A 80 -0.13 10.11 -39.72
C ILE A 80 0.03 10.00 -41.23
N GLN A 81 -1.07 10.09 -41.99
CA GLN A 81 -1.05 10.06 -43.46
C GLN A 81 -0.45 11.33 -44.07
N SER A 82 -0.54 12.47 -43.38
CA SER A 82 0.02 13.75 -43.86
C SER A 82 1.54 13.87 -43.74
N ILE A 83 2.21 12.90 -43.11
CA ILE A 83 3.67 12.90 -42.93
C ILE A 83 4.34 12.33 -44.18
N SER A 84 5.28 13.07 -44.76
CA SER A 84 6.13 12.60 -45.86
C SER A 84 7.17 11.59 -45.36
N TRP A 85 6.76 10.35 -45.11
CA TRP A 85 7.65 9.30 -44.58
C TRP A 85 8.89 9.11 -45.44
N GLU A 86 8.71 8.99 -46.76
CA GLU A 86 9.80 8.75 -47.71
C GLU A 86 10.86 9.85 -47.71
N GLU A 87 10.48 11.11 -47.48
CA GLU A 87 11.43 12.23 -47.43
C GLU A 87 12.17 12.29 -46.09
N ASN A 88 11.50 11.93 -45.00
CA ASN A 88 12.02 12.04 -43.64
C ASN A 88 12.80 10.81 -43.17
N THR A 89 12.66 9.67 -43.85
CA THR A 89 13.39 8.43 -43.54
C THR A 89 14.40 8.06 -44.63
N LYS A 90 14.59 8.91 -45.64
CA LYS A 90 15.57 8.67 -46.70
C LYS A 90 16.99 8.84 -46.16
N ASP A 91 17.85 7.86 -46.42
CA ASP A 91 19.27 7.88 -46.04
C ASP A 91 19.52 7.94 -44.52
N VAL A 92 18.51 7.59 -43.71
CA VAL A 92 18.54 7.52 -42.25
C VAL A 92 18.69 6.05 -41.83
N ASN A 93 19.43 5.76 -40.74
CA ASN A 93 19.56 4.39 -40.26
C ASN A 93 18.23 3.87 -39.66
N ILE A 94 18.14 2.56 -39.41
CA ILE A 94 16.89 1.94 -38.94
C ILE A 94 16.50 2.42 -37.52
N GLU A 95 17.47 2.66 -36.65
CA GLU A 95 17.25 3.16 -35.29
C GLU A 95 16.69 4.58 -35.30
N GLU A 96 17.29 5.47 -36.08
CA GLU A 96 16.88 6.87 -36.25
C GLU A 96 15.51 6.96 -36.94
N THR A 97 15.25 6.09 -37.91
CA THR A 97 13.93 5.97 -38.56
C THR A 97 12.86 5.54 -37.54
N TRP A 98 13.19 4.58 -36.68
CA TRP A 98 12.29 4.12 -35.62
C TRP A 98 12.05 5.20 -34.56
N ASP A 99 13.08 5.96 -34.18
CA ASP A 99 12.96 7.08 -33.26
C ASP A 99 12.09 8.20 -33.84
N TYR A 100 12.25 8.50 -35.14
CA TYR A 100 11.40 9.46 -35.84
C TYR A 100 9.94 9.00 -35.88
N PHE A 101 9.70 7.73 -36.22
CA PHE A 101 8.35 7.16 -36.19
C PHE A 101 7.71 7.28 -34.81
N LYS A 102 8.39 6.83 -33.76
CA LYS A 102 7.89 6.92 -32.37
C LYS A 102 7.58 8.37 -32.01
N TYR A 103 8.47 9.30 -32.35
CA TYR A 103 8.26 10.72 -32.07
C TYR A 103 6.99 11.26 -32.75
N GLN A 104 6.79 10.98 -34.04
CA GLN A 104 5.61 11.46 -34.76
C GLN A 104 4.33 10.79 -34.27
N HIS A 105 4.39 9.48 -33.99
CA HIS A 105 3.29 8.74 -33.41
C HIS A 105 2.87 9.32 -32.05
N ASP A 106 3.83 9.49 -31.14
CA ASP A 106 3.56 9.97 -29.78
C ASP A 106 3.04 11.41 -29.80
N LYS A 107 3.57 12.25 -30.70
CA LYS A 107 3.08 13.60 -30.95
C LYS A 107 1.63 13.60 -31.46
N ALA A 108 1.29 12.73 -32.41
CA ALA A 108 -0.06 12.64 -32.95
C ALA A 108 -1.06 12.10 -31.91
N VAL A 109 -0.64 11.10 -31.13
CA VAL A 109 -1.39 10.56 -29.98
C VAL A 109 -1.64 11.64 -28.93
N ASP A 110 -0.63 12.45 -28.60
CA ASP A 110 -0.76 13.54 -27.63
C ASP A 110 -1.76 14.62 -28.05
N MET A 111 -1.92 14.86 -29.36
CA MET A 111 -2.89 15.81 -29.89
C MET A 111 -4.31 15.25 -29.97
N CYS A 112 -4.45 13.95 -30.24
CA CYS A 112 -5.74 13.36 -30.60
C CYS A 112 -6.37 12.51 -29.49
N ILE A 113 -5.58 12.03 -28.53
CA ILE A 113 -6.02 11.09 -27.51
C ILE A 113 -6.01 11.77 -26.14
N PRO A 114 -7.17 11.96 -25.50
CA PRO A 114 -7.25 12.55 -24.18
C PRO A 114 -6.42 11.78 -23.14
N LYS A 115 -5.62 12.51 -22.35
CA LYS A 115 -4.92 11.96 -21.19
C LYS A 115 -5.77 12.12 -19.94
N TYR A 116 -5.65 11.18 -19.01
CA TYR A 116 -6.21 11.29 -17.68
C TYR A 116 -5.19 10.85 -16.64
N THR A 117 -5.19 11.55 -15.51
CA THR A 117 -4.48 11.07 -14.34
C THR A 117 -5.37 10.05 -13.65
N ALA A 118 -4.92 8.79 -13.59
CA ALA A 118 -5.59 7.81 -12.75
C ALA A 118 -5.50 8.33 -11.30
N LYS A 119 -6.63 8.74 -10.75
CA LYS A 119 -6.70 8.98 -9.31
C LYS A 119 -6.31 7.67 -8.65
N THR A 120 -5.29 7.67 -7.81
CA THR A 120 -5.14 6.63 -6.80
C THR A 120 -6.48 6.58 -6.10
N THR A 121 -7.21 5.48 -6.28
CA THR A 121 -8.52 5.34 -5.67
C THR A 121 -8.34 5.64 -4.19
N GLU A 122 -9.00 6.70 -3.71
CA GLU A 122 -9.06 7.00 -2.27
C GLU A 122 -9.29 5.68 -1.55
N TRP A 123 -8.49 5.38 -0.52
CA TRP A 123 -8.57 4.11 0.18
C TRP A 123 -10.02 3.87 0.62
N ARG A 124 -10.73 3.02 -0.12
CA ARG A 124 -12.11 2.68 0.20
C ARG A 124 -12.04 1.56 1.22
N ARG A 125 -12.77 1.74 2.32
CA ARG A 125 -12.90 0.69 3.33
C ARG A 125 -13.32 -0.61 2.64
N PRO A 126 -12.62 -1.72 2.86
CA PRO A 126 -12.99 -2.98 2.25
C PRO A 126 -14.43 -3.34 2.60
N PHE A 127 -15.16 -3.95 1.66
CA PHE A 127 -16.58 -4.28 1.87
C PHE A 127 -16.83 -5.10 3.15
N TRP A 128 -15.88 -5.96 3.52
CA TRP A 128 -15.95 -6.79 4.72
C TRP A 128 -15.73 -6.00 6.04
N MET A 129 -15.19 -4.78 6.00
CA MET A 129 -14.96 -3.89 7.16
C MET A 129 -16.20 -3.10 7.56
N THR A 130 -17.21 -3.81 8.06
CA THR A 130 -18.44 -3.18 8.58
C THR A 130 -18.17 -2.37 9.86
N GLY A 131 -19.09 -1.46 10.20
CA GLY A 131 -19.04 -0.74 11.50
C GLY A 131 -18.99 -1.68 12.72
N LYS A 132 -19.66 -2.84 12.66
CA LYS A 132 -19.58 -3.88 13.71
C LYS A 132 -18.19 -4.49 13.79
N ALA A 133 -17.58 -4.85 12.65
CA ALA A 133 -16.23 -5.39 12.59
C ALA A 133 -15.19 -4.38 13.13
N ILE A 134 -15.32 -3.11 12.77
CA ILE A 134 -14.44 -2.03 13.27
C ILE A 134 -14.57 -1.88 14.78
N LYS A 135 -15.79 -1.82 15.32
CA LYS A 135 -16.04 -1.77 16.77
C LYS A 135 -15.44 -2.98 17.49
N ALA A 136 -15.53 -4.18 16.90
CA ALA A 136 -14.93 -5.38 17.45
C ALA A 136 -13.39 -5.33 17.44
N CYS A 137 -12.77 -4.84 16.36
CA CYS A 137 -11.32 -4.62 16.31
C CYS A 137 -10.85 -3.62 17.39
N LYS A 138 -11.57 -2.51 17.59
CA LYS A 138 -11.26 -1.55 18.67
C LYS A 138 -11.37 -2.21 20.06
N LYS A 139 -12.42 -2.99 20.31
CA LYS A 139 -12.58 -3.72 21.59
C LYS A 139 -11.48 -4.77 21.79
N LYS A 140 -11.03 -5.42 20.72
CA LYS A 140 -9.89 -6.35 20.73
C LYS A 140 -8.60 -5.62 21.14
N TYR A 141 -8.30 -4.48 20.53
CA TYR A 141 -7.14 -3.64 20.87
C TYR A 141 -7.13 -3.25 22.35
N TRP A 142 -8.24 -2.72 22.87
CA TRP A 142 -8.29 -2.32 24.28
C TRP A 142 -8.21 -3.49 25.27
N ALA A 143 -8.75 -4.65 24.90
CA ALA A 143 -8.60 -5.86 25.73
C ALA A 143 -7.14 -6.32 25.76
N TRP A 144 -6.42 -6.24 24.64
CA TRP A 144 -4.99 -6.50 24.60
C TRP A 144 -4.19 -5.53 25.47
N LYS A 145 -4.44 -4.22 25.32
CA LYS A 145 -3.78 -3.18 26.12
C LYS A 145 -3.98 -3.40 27.62
N ARG A 146 -5.18 -3.84 28.02
CA ARG A 146 -5.45 -4.22 29.41
C ARG A 146 -4.62 -5.41 29.85
N TYR A 147 -4.63 -6.51 29.10
CA TYR A 147 -3.83 -7.69 29.42
C TYR A 147 -2.35 -7.37 29.54
N ARG A 148 -1.79 -6.55 28.64
CA ARG A 148 -0.40 -6.08 28.73
C ARG A 148 -0.10 -5.35 30.04
N ASN A 149 -1.04 -4.55 30.53
CA ASN A 149 -0.86 -3.78 31.76
C ASN A 149 -1.05 -4.65 33.03
N THR A 150 -1.93 -5.64 32.99
CA THR A 150 -2.30 -6.43 34.19
C THR A 150 -1.56 -7.75 34.31
N GLY A 151 -1.17 -8.36 33.18
CA GLY A 151 -0.59 -9.70 33.12
C GLY A 151 -1.52 -10.84 33.56
N ARG A 152 -2.80 -10.55 33.85
CA ARG A 152 -3.75 -11.53 34.41
C ARG A 152 -4.32 -12.45 33.33
N ASP A 153 -4.43 -13.73 33.66
CA ASP A 153 -4.98 -14.75 32.76
C ASP A 153 -6.44 -14.45 32.35
N GLU A 154 -7.25 -13.91 33.27
CA GLU A 154 -8.63 -13.50 32.98
C GLU A 154 -8.70 -12.42 31.89
N ASP A 155 -7.76 -11.47 31.89
CA ASP A 155 -7.69 -10.43 30.87
C ASP A 155 -7.20 -10.99 29.52
N TYR A 156 -6.30 -11.99 29.56
CA TYR A 156 -5.90 -12.73 28.36
C TYR A 156 -7.08 -13.47 27.73
N GLU A 157 -7.86 -14.21 28.54
CA GLU A 157 -9.06 -14.89 28.07
C GLU A 157 -10.06 -13.90 27.48
N ARG A 158 -10.26 -12.76 28.14
CA ARG A 158 -11.12 -11.68 27.64
C ARG A 158 -10.64 -11.17 26.29
N TYR A 159 -9.33 -10.98 26.12
CA TYR A 159 -8.73 -10.65 24.82
C TYR A 159 -9.00 -11.75 23.79
N CYS A 160 -8.79 -13.04 24.11
CA CYS A 160 -9.06 -14.15 23.19
C CYS A 160 -10.51 -14.16 22.70
N ARG A 161 -11.49 -13.93 23.58
CA ARG A 161 -12.91 -13.83 23.21
C ARG A 161 -13.16 -12.67 22.24
N LYS A 162 -12.57 -11.48 22.50
CA LYS A 162 -12.70 -10.31 21.60
C LYS A 162 -11.99 -10.52 20.27
N ARG A 163 -10.82 -11.19 20.26
CA ARG A 163 -10.08 -11.57 19.05
C ARG A 163 -10.93 -12.47 18.16
N ASN A 164 -11.49 -13.54 18.73
CA ASN A 164 -12.28 -14.51 17.97
C ASN A 164 -13.53 -13.85 17.37
N LEU A 165 -14.21 -12.97 18.12
CA LEU A 165 -15.33 -12.18 17.62
C LEU A 165 -14.93 -11.26 16.44
N ALA A 166 -13.83 -10.52 16.59
CA ALA A 166 -13.34 -9.64 15.52
C ALA A 166 -12.97 -10.45 14.27
N GLN A 167 -12.39 -11.64 14.43
CA GLN A 167 -12.05 -12.53 13.32
C GLN A 167 -13.30 -13.11 12.64
N HIS A 168 -14.30 -13.54 13.42
CA HIS A 168 -15.58 -14.03 12.91
C HIS A 168 -16.29 -12.95 12.08
N LEU A 169 -16.43 -11.73 12.60
CA LEU A 169 -17.11 -10.64 11.88
C LEU A 169 -16.41 -10.22 10.59
N LYS A 170 -15.07 -10.32 10.54
CA LYS A 170 -14.30 -10.05 9.31
C LYS A 170 -14.45 -11.16 8.27
N ARG A 171 -14.50 -12.43 8.71
CA ARG A 171 -14.61 -13.59 7.82
C ARG A 171 -16.03 -13.80 7.30
N PHE A 172 -17.04 -13.65 8.15
CA PHE A 172 -18.46 -13.84 7.79
C PHE A 172 -18.86 -13.04 6.56
N ARG A 173 -18.25 -11.88 6.30
CA ARG A 173 -18.60 -11.07 5.14
C ARG A 173 -17.62 -11.21 3.98
N LYS A 174 -16.44 -11.81 4.18
CA LYS A 174 -15.51 -12.12 3.08
C LYS A 174 -16.02 -13.30 2.24
N THR A 175 -16.81 -14.20 2.83
CA THR A 175 -17.28 -15.44 2.17
C THR A 175 -18.61 -15.29 1.45
N TYR A 176 -19.39 -14.24 1.73
CA TYR A 176 -20.75 -14.05 1.20
C TYR A 176 -20.86 -12.80 0.30
N CYS A 177 -19.75 -12.44 -0.36
CA CYS A 177 -19.64 -11.36 -1.33
C CYS A 177 -18.86 -11.85 -2.56
#